data_AF-A0A1A2IWI6-F1
#
_entry.id   AF-A0A1A2IWI6-F1
#
_cell.length_a   1.000
_cell.length_b   1.000
_cell.length_c   1.000
_cell.angle_alpha   90.00
_cell.angle_beta   90.00
_cell.angle_gamma   90.00
#
_symmetry.space_group_name_H-M   'P 1'
#
loop_
_entity.id
_entity.type
_entity.pdbx_description
1 polymer ?
#
loop_
_entity_poly.entity_id
_entity_poly.type
_entity_poly.pdbx_seq_one_letter_code
_entity_poly.pdbx_strand_id
1 'polypeptide(L)' 'MALLFLVLKVVLIALIVGGTVALVVRAVRRSRANRSDPRWKPHGPQPGYEASARGVMPNTPLPEWAHWDEEGEEDGRVR' A
#
# COMPACT_ATOMS: atom_id res chain seq x y z
N MET A 1 -38.36 -29.81 13.49
CA MET A 1 -37.92 -28.47 13.96
C MET A 1 -36.41 -28.30 13.93
N ALA A 2 -35.63 -29.10 14.69
CA ALA A 2 -34.17 -28.94 14.76
C ALA A 2 -33.44 -29.02 13.40
N LEU A 3 -33.79 -30.01 12.56
CA LEU A 3 -33.20 -30.17 11.22
C LEU A 3 -33.47 -28.96 10.33
N LEU A 4 -34.68 -28.39 10.40
CA LEU A 4 -35.09 -27.25 9.58
C LEU A 4 -34.30 -25.99 9.95
N PHE A 5 -34.11 -25.75 11.26
CA PHE A 5 -33.24 -24.67 11.73
C PHE A 5 -31.76 -24.87 11.35
N LEU A 6 -31.29 -26.11 11.35
CA LEU A 6 -29.92 -26.44 10.92
C LEU A 6 -29.73 -26.10 9.44
N VAL A 7 -30.64 -26.55 8.57
CA VAL A 7 -30.59 -26.25 7.13
C VAL A 7 -30.65 -24.74 6.90
N LEU A 8 -31.55 -24.03 7.58
CA LEU A 8 -31.68 -22.57 7.44
C LEU A 8 -30.39 -21.83 7.81
N LYS A 9 -29.72 -22.24 8.90
CA LYS A 9 -28.42 -21.65 9.30
C LYS A 9 -27.35 -21.88 8.25
N VAL A 10 -27.24 -23.10 7.72
CA VAL A 10 -26.25 -23.44 6.70
C VAL A 10 -26.49 -22.61 5.43
N VAL A 11 -27.74 -22.49 4.99
CA VAL A 11 -28.11 -21.66 3.83
C VAL A 11 -27.79 -20.19 4.08
N LEU A 12 -28.11 -19.67 5.26
CA LEU A 12 -27.81 -18.28 5.63
C LEU A 12 -26.29 -18.02 5.59
N ILE A 13 -25.49 -18.90 6.16
CA ILE A 13 -24.02 -18.78 6.15
C ILE A 13 -23.50 -18.83 4.71
N ALA A 14 -23.98 -19.78 3.90
CA ALA A 14 -23.57 -19.89 2.51
C ALA A 14 -23.90 -18.63 1.69
N LEU A 15 -25.07 -18.04 1.89
CA LEU A 15 -25.47 -16.79 1.24
C LEU A 15 -24.62 -15.60 1.67
N ILE A 16 -24.34 -15.48 2.97
CA ILE A 16 -23.48 -14.39 3.49
C ILE A 16 -22.08 -14.54 2.91
N VAL A 17 -21.46 -15.71 3.06
CA VAL A 17 -20.09 -15.95 2.57
C VAL A 17 -20.01 -15.76 1.05
N GLY A 18 -20.93 -16.35 0.30
CA GLY A 18 -20.98 -16.20 -1.16
C GLY A 18 -21.19 -14.75 -1.59
N GLY A 19 -22.10 -14.03 -0.94
CA GLY A 19 -22.37 -12.62 -1.18
C GLY A 19 -21.16 -11.72 -0.87
N THR A 20 -20.50 -11.94 0.26
CA THR A 20 -19.28 -11.22 0.64
C THR A 20 -18.17 -11.46 -0.38
N VAL A 21 -17.93 -12.70 -0.79
CA VAL A 21 -16.93 -13.03 -1.82
C VAL A 21 -17.27 -12.33 -3.14
N ALA A 22 -18.52 -12.35 -3.58
CA ALA A 22 -18.95 -11.67 -4.80
C ALA A 22 -18.71 -10.15 -4.75
N LEU A 23 -19.02 -9.52 -3.61
CA LEU A 23 -18.78 -8.09 -3.39
C LEU A 23 -17.28 -7.75 -3.42
N VAL A 24 -16.44 -8.54 -2.73
CA VAL A 24 -14.98 -8.35 -2.71
C VAL A 24 -14.41 -8.51 -4.11
N VAL A 25 -14.77 -9.58 -4.82
CA VAL A 25 -14.29 -9.81 -6.20
C VAL A 25 -14.71 -8.66 -7.12
N ARG A 26 -15.95 -8.19 -7.01
CA ARG A 26 -16.44 -7.05 -7.78
C ARG A 26 -15.67 -5.77 -7.45
N ALA A 27 -15.42 -5.50 -6.18
CA ALA A 27 -14.67 -4.33 -5.73
C ALA A 27 -13.21 -4.37 -6.22
N VAL A 28 -12.54 -5.53 -6.12
CA VAL A 28 -11.17 -5.72 -6.62
C VAL A 28 -11.11 -5.56 -8.14
N ARG A 29 -12.05 -6.17 -8.89
CA ARG A 29 -12.12 -6.01 -10.35
C ARG A 29 -12.33 -4.56 -10.74
N ARG A 30 -13.24 -3.85 -10.07
CA ARG A 30 -13.49 -2.42 -10.30
C ARG A 30 -12.26 -1.57 -9.96
N SER A 31 -11.60 -1.85 -8.83
CA SER A 31 -10.37 -1.15 -8.42
C SER A 31 -9.24 -1.34 -9.45
N ARG A 32 -9.04 -2.58 -9.94
CA ARG A 32 -8.07 -2.86 -11.00
C ARG A 32 -8.42 -2.15 -12.31
N ALA A 33 -9.69 -2.18 -12.71
CA ALA A 33 -10.16 -1.47 -13.90
C ALA A 33 -9.90 0.05 -13.81
N ASN A 34 -10.16 0.66 -12.65
CA ASN A 34 -9.85 2.07 -12.40
C ASN A 34 -8.34 2.36 -12.42
N ARG A 35 -7.49 1.45 -11.94
CA ARG A 35 -6.02 1.61 -12.03
C ARG A 35 -5.48 1.49 -13.46
N SER A 36 -6.15 0.68 -14.29
CA SER A 36 -5.81 0.56 -15.70
C SER A 36 -6.34 1.70 -16.56
N ASP A 37 -7.32 2.47 -16.07
CA ASP A 37 -7.88 3.61 -16.79
C ASP A 37 -6.90 4.81 -16.73
N PRO A 38 -6.31 5.22 -17.87
CA PRO A 38 -5.41 6.38 -17.91
C PRO A 38 -6.08 7.68 -17.48
N ARG A 39 -7.43 7.77 -17.52
CA ARG A 39 -8.17 8.95 -17.03
C ARG A 39 -8.06 9.16 -15.53
N TRP A 40 -7.83 8.08 -14.77
CA TRP A 40 -7.63 8.13 -13.32
C TRP A 40 -6.16 8.24 -12.94
N LYS A 41 -5.25 8.13 -13.91
CA LYS A 41 -3.84 8.45 -13.71
C LYS A 41 -3.69 9.97 -13.78
N PRO A 42 -3.01 10.60 -12.81
CA PRO A 42 -2.72 12.03 -12.88
C PRO A 42 -1.99 12.33 -14.20
N HIS A 43 -2.46 13.34 -14.94
CA HIS A 43 -1.94 13.73 -16.25
C HIS A 43 -0.64 14.54 -16.13
N GLY A 44 0.33 14.00 -15.41
CA GLY A 44 1.65 14.59 -15.29
C GLY A 44 2.64 13.54 -14.78
N PRO A 45 3.94 13.69 -15.07
CA PRO A 45 4.95 12.91 -14.40
C PRO A 45 4.87 13.29 -12.92
N GLN A 46 4.21 12.48 -12.09
CA GLN A 46 4.35 12.59 -10.64
C GLN A 46 5.82 12.30 -10.35
N PRO A 47 6.62 13.31 -9.96
CA PRO A 47 8.02 13.08 -9.64
C PRO A 47 8.02 12.14 -8.43
N GLY A 48 8.50 10.91 -8.62
CA GLY A 48 8.55 9.91 -7.55
C GLY A 48 7.59 8.72 -7.69
N TYR A 49 6.59 8.72 -8.59
CA TYR A 49 5.71 7.53 -8.75
C TYR A 49 6.46 6.34 -9.36
N GLU A 50 7.28 6.58 -10.39
CA GLU A 50 8.10 5.53 -11.00
C GLU A 50 9.27 5.09 -10.11
N ALA A 51 9.82 6.02 -9.32
CA ALA A 51 10.89 5.78 -8.35
C ALA A 51 10.40 4.90 -7.18
N SER A 52 9.23 5.21 -6.62
CA SER A 52 8.62 4.43 -5.54
C SER A 52 8.13 3.06 -5.99
N ALA A 53 7.64 2.93 -7.23
CA ALA A 53 7.24 1.64 -7.79
C ALA A 53 8.42 0.69 -8.08
N ARG A 54 9.62 1.24 -8.36
CA ARG A 54 10.84 0.46 -8.62
C ARG A 54 11.76 0.34 -7.40
N GLY A 55 11.43 0.97 -6.27
CA GLY A 55 12.29 1.05 -5.09
C GLY A 55 13.56 1.87 -5.32
N VAL A 56 13.62 2.65 -6.40
CA VAL A 56 14.78 3.48 -6.76
C VAL A 56 14.38 4.92 -6.48
N MET A 57 14.39 5.31 -5.21
CA MET A 57 14.37 6.72 -4.85
C MET A 57 15.73 7.30 -5.27
N PRO A 58 15.79 8.39 -6.07
CA PRO A 58 17.04 9.12 -6.23
C PRO A 58 17.57 9.50 -4.85
N ASN A 59 18.88 9.41 -4.63
CA ASN A 59 19.50 9.97 -3.42
C ASN A 59 19.26 11.48 -3.44
N THR A 60 18.15 11.93 -2.87
CA THR A 60 17.97 13.32 -2.51
C THR A 60 19.01 13.56 -1.43
N PRO A 61 20.06 14.37 -1.69
CA PRO A 61 21.09 14.61 -0.70
C PRO A 61 20.38 15.07 0.57
N LEU A 62 20.74 14.43 1.68
CA LEU A 62 20.15 14.81 2.95
C LEU A 62 20.54 16.27 3.23
N PRO A 63 19.65 17.06 3.84
CA PRO A 63 19.97 18.43 4.19
C PRO A 63 21.22 18.49 5.08
N GLU A 64 21.93 19.61 5.06
CA GLU A 64 23.11 19.87 5.90
C GLU A 64 22.88 19.56 7.38
N TRP A 65 21.68 19.80 7.90
CA TRP A 65 21.30 19.48 9.29
C TRP A 65 21.12 17.98 9.59
N ALA A 66 21.09 17.11 8.58
CA ALA A 66 21.06 15.66 8.80
C ALA A 66 22.47 15.08 9.00
N HIS A 67 23.51 15.86 8.70
CA HIS A 67 24.91 15.55 8.96
C HIS A 67 25.33 16.22 10.28
N TRP A 68 24.65 15.90 11.38
CA TRP A 68 25.10 16.34 12.70
C TRP A 68 26.09 15.33 13.29
N ASP A 69 27.35 15.78 13.31
CA ASP A 69 28.45 15.44 14.22
C ASP A 69 29.17 14.08 14.05
N GLU A 70 30.07 14.00 13.07
CA GLU A 70 31.32 13.21 13.16
C GLU A 70 32.57 14.11 13.24
N GLU A 71 32.43 15.41 13.50
CA GLU A 71 33.55 16.39 13.55
C GLU A 71 34.01 16.71 14.98
N GLY A 72 33.90 15.75 15.90
CA GLY A 72 34.14 15.97 17.34
C GLY A 72 35.24 15.13 18.02
N GLU A 73 35.97 14.27 17.30
CA GLU A 73 37.01 13.41 17.88
C GLU A 73 38.30 13.43 17.04
N GLU A 74 39.04 14.54 17.04
CA GLU A 74 40.51 14.51 16.86
C GLU A 74 41.10 15.91 17.08
N ASP A 75 41.43 16.28 18.32
CA ASP A 75 42.74 16.91 18.56
C ASP A 75 43.16 16.79 20.04
N GLY A 76 44.01 15.79 20.29
CA GLY A 76 44.57 15.47 21.60
C GLY A 76 46.07 15.20 21.52
N ARG A 77 46.83 15.95 20.71
CA ARG A 77 48.31 15.96 20.80
C ARG A 77 48.83 17.35 21.13
N VAL A 78 48.96 17.57 22.43
CA VAL A 78 49.83 18.60 23.02
C VAL A 78 51.28 18.31 22.62
N ARG A 79 51.94 19.27 21.98
CA ARG A 79 53.40 19.41 21.96
C ARG A 79 53.77 20.79 22.44
#